data_AF-A0A4Q4KCW1-F1
#
_entry.id   AF-A0A4Q4KCW1-F1
#
_cell.length_a   1.000
_cell.length_b   1.000
_cell.length_c   1.000
_cell.angle_alpha   90.00
_cell.angle_beta   90.00
_cell.angle_gamma   90.00
#
_symmetry.space_group_name_H-M   'P 1'
#
loop_
_entity.id
_entity.type
_entity.pdbx_description
1 polymer ?
#
loop_
_entity_poly.entity_id
_entity_poly.type
_entity_poly.pdbx_seq_one_letter_code
_entity_poly.pdbx_strand_id
1 'polypeptide(L)' 'MNFIDVLIPLLGGIYLLTFGDSLIKKNGSSLKRNKGLIKFAGITLVGVSVIYLIIQFFGE' A
#
# COMPACT_ATOMS: atom_id res chain seq x y z
N MET A 1 4.15 -10.06 -17.60
CA MET A 1 4.21 -8.89 -16.68
C MET A 1 5.58 -8.88 -16.07
N ASN A 2 6.24 -7.73 -16.03
CA ASN A 2 7.59 -7.62 -15.50
C ASN A 2 7.51 -7.62 -13.97
N PHE A 3 8.54 -8.14 -13.30
CA PHE A 3 8.65 -8.12 -11.84
C PHE A 3 8.46 -6.72 -11.23
N ILE A 4 8.79 -5.69 -12.01
CA ILE A 4 8.59 -4.27 -11.70
C ILE A 4 7.11 -3.92 -11.43
N ASP A 5 6.18 -4.57 -12.13
CA ASP A 5 4.73 -4.31 -12.02
C ASP A 5 4.17 -4.70 -10.64
N VAL A 6 4.87 -5.59 -9.92
CA VAL A 6 4.54 -6.04 -8.56
C VAL A 6 5.35 -5.28 -7.53
N LEU A 7 6.60 -4.96 -7.86
CA LEU A 7 7.52 -4.27 -6.96
C LEU A 7 7.07 -2.83 -6.67
N ILE A 8 6.56 -2.12 -7.69
CA ILE A 8 6.11 -0.74 -7.52
C ILE A 8 4.92 -0.65 -6.55
N PRO A 9 3.82 -1.42 -6.71
CA PRO A 9 2.73 -1.45 -5.73
C PRO A 9 3.17 -1.90 -4.34
N LEU A 10 4.08 -2.89 -4.25
CA LEU A 10 4.58 -3.39 -2.96
C LEU A 10 5.34 -2.29 -2.20
N LEU A 11 6.33 -1.66 -2.84
CA LEU A 11 7.14 -0.61 -2.24
C LEU A 11 6.31 0.65 -1.95
N GLY A 12 5.41 1.01 -2.86
CA GLY A 12 4.47 2.12 -2.66
C GLY A 12 3.53 1.88 -1.47
N GLY A 13 3.01 0.66 -1.33
CA GLY A 13 2.19 0.26 -0.19
C GLY A 13 2.94 0.32 1.14
N ILE A 14 4.17 -0.21 1.19
CA ILE A 14 5.04 -0.11 2.37
C ILE A 14 5.33 1.35 2.71
N TYR A 15 5.69 2.17 1.72
CA TYR A 15 5.97 3.59 1.91
C TYR A 15 4.76 4.34 2.49
N LEU A 16 3.55 4.08 1.98
CA LEU A 16 2.32 4.67 2.51
C LEU A 16 2.03 4.22 3.95
N LEU A 17 2.36 2.99 4.32
CA LEU A 17 2.19 2.50 5.69
C LEU A 17 3.20 3.13 6.66
N THR A 18 4.44 3.33 6.22
CA THR A 18 5.52 3.88 7.06
C THR A 18 5.47 5.40 7.16
N PHE A 19 5.26 6.09 6.04
CA PHE A 19 5.36 7.55 5.94
C PHE A 19 4.04 8.26 5.64
N GLY A 20 2.95 7.52 5.43
CA GLY A 20 1.64 8.08 5.11
C GLY A 20 1.13 9.10 6.14
N ASP A 21 1.48 8.91 7.42
CA ASP A 21 1.15 9.86 8.48
C ASP A 21 1.83 11.22 8.31
N SER A 22 3.03 11.25 7.72
CA SER A 22 3.76 12.49 7.43
C SER A 22 3.23 13.21 6.19
N LEU A 23 2.51 12.51 5.31
CA LEU A 23 1.92 13.07 4.08
C LEU A 23 0.60 13.81 4.36
N ILE A 24 -0.02 13.58 5.51
CA ILE A 24 -1.31 14.18 5.85
C ILE A 24 -1.07 15.53 6.54
N LYS A 25 -1.54 16.61 5.90
CA LYS A 25 -1.59 17.93 6.55
C LYS A 25 -2.48 17.88 7.79
N LYS A 26 -2.01 18.48 8.90
CA LYS A 26 -2.75 18.63 10.15
C LYS A 26 -3.91 19.63 10.03
N ASN A 27 -4.91 19.32 9.21
CA ASN A 27 -6.20 20.02 9.22
C ASN A 27 -7.22 19.19 10.00
N GLY A 28 -7.83 19.81 11.01
CA GLY A 28 -8.79 19.20 11.93
C GLY A 28 -9.97 18.53 11.23
N SER A 29 -10.60 17.59 11.96
CA SER A 29 -11.68 16.65 11.60
C SER A 29 -11.40 15.67 10.44
N SER A 30 -10.72 16.07 9.37
CA SER A 30 -10.42 15.21 8.22
C SER A 30 -9.17 14.34 8.40
N LEU A 31 -8.31 14.66 9.37
CA LEU A 31 -7.06 13.94 9.67
C LEU A 31 -7.29 12.44 9.93
N LYS A 32 -8.26 12.09 10.80
CA LYS A 32 -8.49 10.70 11.22
C LYS A 32 -9.01 9.85 10.05
N ARG A 33 -9.85 10.46 9.20
CA ARG A 33 -10.39 9.82 7.99
C ARG A 33 -9.30 9.62 6.94
N ASN A 34 -8.50 10.64 6.65
CA ASN A 34 -7.40 10.55 5.69
C ASN A 34 -6.33 9.55 6.13
N LYS A 35 -6.03 9.50 7.43
CA LYS A 35 -5.12 8.50 8.01
C LYS A 35 -5.63 7.08 7.85
N GLY A 36 -6.93 6.86 8.07
CA GLY A 36 -7.58 5.58 7.80
C GLY A 36 -7.48 5.17 6.33
N LEU A 37 -7.75 6.12 5.42
CA LEU A 37 -7.70 5.87 3.97
C LEU A 37 -6.29 5.57 3.47
N ILE A 38 -5.26 6.28 3.93
CA ILE A 38 -3.88 6.02 3.53
C ILE A 38 -3.41 4.66 4.05
N LYS A 39 -3.73 4.32 5.30
CA LYS A 39 -3.43 2.98 5.83
C LYS A 39 -4.15 1.89 5.05
N PHE A 40 -5.43 2.08 4.75
CA PHE A 40 -6.21 1.14 3.96
C PHE A 40 -5.58 0.94 2.57
N ALA A 41 -5.27 2.04 1.86
CA ALA A 41 -4.62 2.00 0.56
C ALA A 41 -3.26 1.28 0.61
N GLY A 42 -2.44 1.54 1.63
CA GLY A 42 -1.17 0.86 1.83
C GLY A 42 -1.33 -0.64 2.06
N ILE A 43 -2.28 -1.06 2.90
CA ILE A 43 -2.60 -2.48 3.14
C ILE A 43 -3.08 -3.13 1.84
N THR A 44 -3.98 -2.49 1.08
CA THR A 44 -4.49 -3.04 -0.18
C THR A 44 -3.37 -3.22 -1.20
N LEU A 45 -2.49 -2.22 -1.37
CA LEU A 45 -1.36 -2.30 -2.30
C LEU A 45 -0.40 -3.43 -1.95
N VAL A 46 -0.03 -3.56 -0.66
CA VAL A 46 0.81 -4.68 -0.20
C VAL A 46 0.09 -6.01 -0.38
N GLY A 47 -1.18 -6.10 0.00
CA GLY A 47 -1.97 -7.32 -0.08
C GLY A 47 -2.11 -7.85 -1.51
N VAL A 48 -2.44 -6.98 -2.47
CA VAL A 48 -2.54 -7.37 -3.88
C VAL A 48 -1.18 -7.84 -4.41
N SER A 49 -0.09 -7.15 -4.03
CA SER A 49 1.26 -7.54 -4.45
C SER A 49 1.66 -8.91 -3.89
N VAL A 50 1.38 -9.16 -2.61
CA VAL A 50 1.66 -10.45 -1.95
C VAL A 50 0.82 -11.57 -2.55
N ILE A 51 -0.49 -11.35 -2.75
CA ILE A 51 -1.37 -12.33 -3.38
C ILE A 51 -0.87 -12.68 -4.78
N TYR A 52 -0.46 -11.68 -5.56
CA TYR A 52 0.11 -11.92 -6.88
C TYR A 52 1.39 -12.74 -6.82
N LEU A 53 2.32 -12.42 -5.92
CA LEU A 53 3.54 -13.22 -5.73
C LEU A 53 3.20 -14.66 -5.33
N ILE A 54 2.24 -14.87 -4.44
CA ILE A 54 1.80 -16.21 -4.05
C ILE A 54 1.27 -16.99 -5.25
N ILE A 55 0.39 -16.39 -6.07
CA ILE A 55 -0.12 -17.04 -7.29
C ILE A 55 1.01 -17.32 -8.27
N GLN A 56 1.98 -16.42 -8.41
CA GLN A 56 3.10 -16.61 -9.32
C GLN A 56 4.06 -17.72 -8.87
N PHE A 57 4.30 -17.87 -7.56
CA PHE A 57 5.22 -18.89 -7.02
C PHE A 57 4.57 -20.24 -6.74
N PHE A 58 3.26 -20.29 -6.48
CA PHE A 58 2.55 -21.50 -6.04
C PHE A 58 1.36 -21.87 -6.94
N GLY A 59 1.08 -21.10 -7.98
CA GLY A 59 0.03 -21.38 -8.96
C GLY A 59 0.49 -22.22 -10.16
N GLU A 60 1.72 -22.73 -10.13
CA GLU A 60 2.23 -23.78 -11.05
C GLU A 60 1.86 -25.18 -10.55
#